data_AF-A0A9Q0WPQ4-F1
#
_entry.id   AF-A0A9Q0WPQ4-F1
#
_cell.length_a   1.000
_cell.length_b   1.000
_cell.length_c   1.000
_cell.angle_alpha   90.00
_cell.angle_beta   90.00
_cell.angle_gamma   90.00
#
_symmetry.space_group_name_H-M   'P 1'
#
loop_
_entity.id
_entity.type
_entity.pdbx_description
1 polymer ?
#
loop_
_entity_poly.entity_id
_entity_poly.type
_entity_poly.pdbx_seq_one_letter_code
_entity_poly.pdbx_strand_id
1 'polypeptide(L)'
;MAFASFFFGPPTPRGWREIYLRMHREKAGCAAEVVGFVEQCSLSGSIDVGDYQKAIEDLSSMQFSFEDVHMFLFKPKLNVLLNLVGLHYCIFCLEMPADRVMDTLVGCNIVEHKVHVKWWKLGRWFHGFRMRDECCSCWVSLEDLLTGKGEEVLGVLHRGAVHEVFRVEISVSNPKSTSWCQSTQGEG
;
A
#
# COMPACT_ATOMS: atom_id res chain seq x y z
N MET A 1 -6.41 31.65 -37.37
CA MET A 1 -6.36 30.94 -36.08
C MET A 1 -7.53 31.43 -35.24
N ALA A 2 -8.53 30.58 -34.98
CA ALA A 2 -9.67 30.91 -34.13
C ALA A 2 -9.60 30.01 -32.90
N PHE A 3 -9.43 30.61 -31.72
CA PHE A 3 -9.57 29.93 -30.44
C PHE A 3 -11.06 29.67 -30.22
N ALA A 4 -11.48 28.40 -30.27
CA ALA A 4 -12.81 28.00 -29.81
C ALA A 4 -12.78 27.91 -28.28
N SER A 5 -13.09 29.02 -27.61
CA SER A 5 -13.39 29.01 -26.18
C SER A 5 -14.76 28.38 -25.95
N PHE A 6 -14.77 27.11 -25.57
CA PHE A 6 -15.95 26.44 -25.00
C PHE A 6 -16.26 27.06 -23.62
N PHE A 7 -17.15 28.04 -23.60
CA PHE A 7 -17.78 28.49 -22.36
C PHE A 7 -18.78 27.41 -21.91
N PHE A 8 -18.35 26.53 -21.00
CA PHE A 8 -19.29 25.76 -20.20
C PHE A 8 -19.90 26.71 -19.17
N GLY A 9 -21.15 27.09 -19.38
CA GLY A 9 -21.96 27.75 -18.35
C GLY A 9 -22.10 26.87 -17.10
N PRO A 10 -22.42 27.45 -15.93
CA PRO A 10 -22.54 26.69 -14.69
C PRO A 10 -23.61 25.60 -14.84
N PRO A 11 -23.27 24.32 -14.54
CA PRO A 11 -24.21 23.21 -14.65
C PRO A 11 -25.44 23.45 -13.76
N THR A 12 -26.61 23.08 -14.28
CA THR A 12 -27.86 23.08 -13.49
C THR A 12 -27.77 22.04 -12.36
N PRO A 13 -28.55 22.15 -11.27
CA PRO A 13 -28.50 21.20 -10.15
C PRO A 13 -28.70 19.73 -10.55
N ARG A 14 -29.41 19.45 -11.65
CA ARG A 14 -29.55 18.08 -12.20
C ARG A 14 -28.31 17.62 -12.97
N GLY A 15 -27.58 18.53 -13.61
CA GLY A 15 -26.37 18.24 -14.36
C GLY A 15 -25.18 17.83 -13.48
N TRP A 16 -24.99 18.49 -12.33
CA TRP A 16 -23.91 18.14 -11.39
C TRP A 16 -24.00 16.71 -10.89
N ARG A 17 -25.22 16.24 -10.58
CA ARG A 17 -25.45 14.85 -10.14
C ARG A 17 -25.02 13.85 -11.20
N GLU A 18 -25.34 14.11 -12.46
CA GLU A 18 -24.99 13.22 -13.57
C GLU A 18 -23.48 13.21 -13.85
N ILE A 19 -22.83 14.38 -13.78
CA ILE A 19 -21.38 14.48 -13.89
C ILE A 19 -20.70 13.72 -12.74
N TYR A 20 -21.14 13.93 -11.50
CA TYR A 20 -20.63 13.21 -10.33
C TYR A 20 -20.78 11.69 -10.47
N LEU A 21 -21.97 11.22 -10.85
CA LEU A 21 -22.20 9.78 -11.05
C LEU A 21 -21.29 9.18 -12.12
N ARG A 22 -21.03 9.93 -13.19
CA ARG A 22 -20.12 9.49 -14.26
C ARG A 22 -18.69 9.37 -13.77
N MET A 23 -18.16 10.42 -13.14
CA MET A 23 -16.80 10.42 -12.59
C MET A 23 -16.63 9.34 -11.53
N HIS A 24 -17.62 9.17 -10.65
CA HIS A 24 -17.59 8.13 -9.62
C HIS A 24 -17.57 6.72 -10.23
N ARG A 25 -18.35 6.46 -11.28
CA ARG A 25 -18.34 5.17 -11.98
C ARG A 25 -17.00 4.89 -12.67
N GLU A 26 -16.41 5.92 -13.28
CA GLU A 26 -15.09 5.81 -13.90
C GLU A 26 -14.03 5.43 -12.85
N LYS A 27 -13.97 6.16 -11.73
CA LYS A 27 -13.04 5.85 -10.63
C LYS A 27 -13.30 4.49 -9.99
N ALA A 28 -14.57 4.09 -9.87
CA ALA A 28 -14.92 2.76 -9.40
C ALA A 28 -14.43 1.65 -10.34
N GLY A 29 -14.46 1.89 -11.66
CA GLY A 29 -13.89 0.99 -12.67
C GLY A 29 -12.39 0.84 -12.50
N CYS A 30 -11.66 1.96 -12.43
CA CYS A 30 -10.21 1.97 -12.18
C CYS A 30 -9.84 1.26 -10.86
N ALA A 31 -10.62 1.50 -9.79
CA ALA A 31 -10.39 0.84 -8.51
C ALA A 31 -10.57 -0.68 -8.64
N ALA A 32 -11.57 -1.13 -9.38
CA ALA A 32 -11.81 -2.55 -9.61
C ALA A 32 -10.66 -3.22 -10.39
N GLU A 33 -10.00 -2.50 -11.30
CA GLU A 33 -8.80 -2.99 -12.00
C GLU A 33 -7.64 -3.23 -11.04
N VAL A 34 -7.35 -2.26 -10.16
CA VAL A 34 -6.29 -2.41 -9.13
C VAL A 34 -6.62 -3.50 -8.13
N VAL A 35 -7.88 -3.58 -7.69
CA VAL A 35 -8.38 -4.66 -6.81
C VAL A 35 -8.14 -6.01 -7.46
N GLY A 36 -8.58 -6.19 -8.71
CA GLY A 36 -8.41 -7.44 -9.44
C GLY A 36 -6.94 -7.80 -9.65
N PHE A 37 -6.09 -6.82 -9.93
CA PHE A 37 -4.64 -7.04 -10.06
C PHE A 37 -4.01 -7.52 -8.75
N VAL A 38 -4.25 -6.83 -7.63
CA VAL A 38 -3.70 -7.23 -6.33
C VAL A 38 -4.23 -8.60 -5.89
N GLU A 39 -5.51 -8.90 -6.13
CA GLU A 39 -6.08 -10.21 -5.84
C GLU A 39 -5.43 -11.33 -6.66
N GLN A 40 -5.14 -11.07 -7.95
CA GLN A 40 -4.43 -12.03 -8.81
C GLN A 40 -2.98 -12.27 -8.36
N CYS A 41 -2.27 -11.20 -7.97
CA CYS A 41 -0.89 -11.31 -7.47
C CYS A 41 -0.80 -11.90 -6.06
N SER A 42 -1.90 -11.94 -5.30
CA SER A 42 -1.93 -12.46 -3.92
C SER A 42 -2.67 -13.79 -3.75
N LEU A 43 -2.88 -14.54 -4.84
CA LEU A 43 -3.53 -15.87 -4.79
C LEU A 43 -2.85 -16.88 -3.85
N SER A 44 -1.54 -16.77 -3.66
CA SER A 44 -0.77 -17.60 -2.73
C SER A 44 -0.89 -17.16 -1.26
N GLY A 45 -1.63 -16.07 -0.98
CA GLY A 45 -1.74 -15.45 0.34
C GLY A 45 -0.67 -14.40 0.63
N SER A 46 0.23 -14.15 -0.32
CA SER A 46 1.30 -13.15 -0.25
C SER A 46 1.49 -12.44 -1.58
N ILE A 47 1.98 -11.21 -1.56
CA ILE A 47 2.35 -10.42 -2.74
C ILE A 47 3.84 -10.05 -2.66
N ASP A 48 4.53 -10.09 -3.80
CA ASP A 48 5.89 -9.58 -3.94
C ASP A 48 5.88 -8.04 -3.98
N VAL A 49 6.97 -7.42 -3.51
CA VAL A 49 7.05 -5.96 -3.47
C VAL A 49 6.97 -5.28 -4.83
N GLY A 50 7.42 -5.94 -5.91
CA GLY A 50 7.32 -5.39 -7.26
C GLY A 50 5.87 -5.25 -7.70
N ASP A 51 5.05 -6.28 -7.50
CA ASP A 51 3.61 -6.23 -7.79
C ASP A 51 2.89 -5.24 -6.85
N TYR A 52 3.29 -5.18 -5.59
CA TYR A 52 2.76 -4.20 -4.64
C TYR A 52 3.07 -2.75 -5.05
N GLN A 53 4.31 -2.45 -5.44
CA GLN A 53 4.71 -1.11 -5.91
C GLN A 53 4.01 -0.76 -7.22
N LYS A 54 3.86 -1.73 -8.13
CA LYS A 54 3.09 -1.53 -9.35
C LYS A 54 1.64 -1.13 -9.07
N ALA A 55 0.99 -1.74 -8.08
CA ALA A 55 -0.37 -1.32 -7.70
C ALA A 55 -0.43 0.15 -7.23
N ILE A 56 0.61 0.66 -6.56
CA ILE A 56 0.73 2.06 -6.15
C ILE A 56 0.95 2.96 -7.38
N GLU A 57 1.82 2.54 -8.30
CA GLU A 57 2.05 3.24 -9.58
C GLU A 57 0.77 3.31 -10.42
N ASP A 58 0.00 2.23 -10.47
CA ASP A 58 -1.27 2.17 -11.18
C ASP A 58 -2.26 3.21 -10.60
N LEU A 59 -2.40 3.30 -9.27
CA LEU A 59 -3.22 4.35 -8.64
C LEU A 59 -2.75 5.77 -9.01
N SER A 60 -1.44 5.98 -9.06
CA SER A 60 -0.84 7.26 -9.48
C SER A 60 -1.17 7.59 -10.93
N SER A 61 -1.00 6.62 -11.84
CA SER A 61 -1.29 6.77 -13.26
C SER A 61 -2.78 7.05 -13.52
N MET A 62 -3.66 6.43 -12.72
CA MET A 62 -5.10 6.62 -12.75
C MET A 62 -5.54 7.89 -12.00
N GLN A 63 -4.60 8.66 -11.44
CA GLN A 63 -4.82 9.94 -10.75
C GLN A 63 -5.84 9.83 -9.61
N PHE A 64 -5.69 8.84 -8.73
CA PHE A 64 -6.54 8.70 -7.56
C PHE A 64 -6.37 9.88 -6.60
N SER A 65 -7.48 10.50 -6.19
CA SER A 65 -7.47 11.46 -5.08
C SER A 65 -7.50 10.76 -3.73
N PHE A 66 -7.25 11.50 -2.65
CA PHE A 66 -7.42 10.97 -1.30
C PHE A 66 -8.85 10.48 -1.06
N GLU A 67 -9.85 11.21 -1.55
CA GLU A 67 -11.27 10.86 -1.44
C GLU A 67 -11.59 9.56 -2.20
N ASP A 68 -10.97 9.33 -3.36
CA ASP A 68 -11.11 8.07 -4.09
C ASP A 68 -10.52 6.89 -3.29
N VAL A 69 -9.31 7.06 -2.74
CA VAL A 69 -8.67 6.02 -1.91
C VAL A 69 -9.52 5.70 -0.69
N HIS A 70 -9.99 6.71 0.02
CA HIS A 70 -10.90 6.53 1.15
C HIS A 70 -12.17 5.78 0.73
N MET A 71 -12.79 6.18 -0.38
CA MET A 71 -14.05 5.61 -0.82
C MET A 71 -13.93 4.17 -1.34
N PHE A 72 -12.80 3.80 -1.94
CA PHE A 72 -12.65 2.52 -2.62
C PHE A 72 -11.71 1.53 -1.92
N LEU A 73 -10.62 2.01 -1.33
CA LEU A 73 -9.57 1.17 -0.76
C LEU A 73 -9.64 1.07 0.77
N PHE A 74 -10.18 2.06 1.48
CA PHE A 74 -10.34 2.01 2.94
C PHE A 74 -11.69 1.42 3.36
N LYS A 75 -11.90 0.15 3.00
CA LYS A 75 -13.08 -0.61 3.44
C LYS A 75 -12.66 -1.79 4.30
N PRO A 76 -13.32 -2.00 5.47
CA PRO A 76 -12.96 -3.10 6.36
C PRO A 76 -13.23 -4.50 5.78
N LYS A 77 -14.11 -4.62 4.78
CA LYS A 77 -14.36 -5.90 4.08
C LYS A 77 -13.39 -6.17 2.92
N LEU A 78 -12.53 -5.21 2.58
CA LEU A 78 -11.56 -5.35 1.50
C LEU A 78 -10.34 -6.13 2.00
N ASN A 79 -9.56 -6.68 1.07
CA ASN A 79 -8.28 -7.29 1.40
C ASN A 79 -7.35 -6.27 2.11
N VAL A 80 -6.71 -6.68 3.20
CA VAL A 80 -5.79 -5.82 3.97
C VAL A 80 -4.64 -5.31 3.09
N LEU A 81 -4.18 -6.08 2.09
CA LEU A 81 -3.17 -5.61 1.14
C LEU A 81 -3.63 -4.38 0.38
N LEU A 82 -4.91 -4.30 0.02
CA LEU A 82 -5.46 -3.13 -0.66
C LEU A 82 -5.57 -1.93 0.28
N ASN A 83 -5.92 -2.15 1.56
CA ASN A 83 -5.85 -1.08 2.55
C ASN A 83 -4.40 -0.56 2.68
N LEU A 84 -3.40 -1.46 2.67
CA LEU A 84 -1.98 -1.10 2.74
C LEU A 84 -1.50 -0.35 1.49
N VAL A 85 -1.91 -0.77 0.29
CA VAL A 85 -1.61 -0.05 -0.97
C VAL A 85 -2.17 1.37 -0.90
N GLY A 86 -3.44 1.52 -0.49
CA GLY A 86 -4.07 2.84 -0.32
C GLY A 86 -3.34 3.72 0.70
N LEU A 87 -2.97 3.14 1.85
CA LEU A 87 -2.23 3.84 2.90
C LEU A 87 -0.89 4.37 2.40
N HIS A 88 -0.11 3.52 1.74
CA HIS A 88 1.20 3.90 1.20
C HIS A 88 1.06 4.98 0.15
N TYR A 89 0.11 4.83 -0.78
CA TYR A 89 -0.16 5.83 -1.81
C TYR A 89 -0.52 7.19 -1.20
N CYS A 90 -1.34 7.23 -0.16
CA CYS A 90 -1.66 8.47 0.55
C CYS A 90 -0.41 9.14 1.15
N ILE A 91 0.48 8.39 1.77
CA ILE A 91 1.65 8.94 2.45
C ILE A 91 2.68 9.46 1.44
N PHE A 92 3.03 8.65 0.42
CA PHE A 92 4.19 8.95 -0.43
C PHE A 92 3.86 9.57 -1.79
N CYS A 93 2.66 9.32 -2.33
CA CYS A 93 2.29 9.86 -3.64
C CYS A 93 1.41 11.10 -3.53
N LEU A 94 0.51 11.12 -2.53
CA LEU A 94 -0.35 12.27 -2.26
C LEU A 94 0.22 13.19 -1.16
N GLU A 95 1.29 12.79 -0.48
CA GLU A 95 1.93 13.54 0.60
C GLU A 95 0.94 13.97 1.70
N MET A 96 -0.02 13.08 2.01
CA MET A 96 -1.07 13.37 2.97
C MET A 96 -0.51 13.39 4.40
N PRO A 97 -0.92 14.36 5.24
CA PRO A 97 -0.57 14.37 6.65
C PRO A 97 -1.00 13.09 7.37
N ALA A 98 -0.09 12.50 8.15
CA ALA A 98 -0.31 11.21 8.79
C ALA A 98 -1.50 11.21 9.77
N ASP A 99 -1.75 12.33 10.44
CA ASP A 99 -2.92 12.56 11.30
C ASP A 99 -4.23 12.47 10.52
N ARG A 100 -4.32 13.12 9.35
CA ARG A 100 -5.51 13.06 8.48
C ARG A 100 -5.77 11.64 7.96
N VAL A 101 -4.71 10.91 7.63
CA VAL A 101 -4.84 9.51 7.20
C VAL A 101 -5.27 8.64 8.37
N MET A 102 -4.70 8.83 9.56
CA MET A 102 -5.05 8.12 10.79
C MET A 102 -6.54 8.27 11.12
N ASP A 103 -7.05 9.50 11.16
CA ASP A 103 -8.47 9.78 11.43
C ASP A 103 -9.39 9.03 10.45
N THR A 104 -8.97 8.93 9.20
CA THR A 104 -9.72 8.23 8.15
C THR A 104 -9.69 6.71 8.39
N LEU A 105 -8.54 6.13 8.71
CA LEU A 105 -8.43 4.71 9.04
C LEU A 105 -9.29 4.36 10.27
N VAL A 106 -9.29 5.23 11.30
CA VAL A 106 -10.12 5.08 12.51
C VAL A 106 -11.59 5.09 12.13
N GLY A 107 -12.03 6.07 11.34
CA GLY A 107 -13.41 6.17 10.85
C GLY A 107 -13.85 4.97 10.02
N CYS A 108 -12.93 4.36 9.28
CA CYS A 108 -13.18 3.15 8.49
C CYS A 108 -13.08 1.85 9.29
N ASN A 109 -12.65 1.89 10.56
CA ASN A 109 -12.40 0.74 11.42
C ASN A 109 -11.41 -0.29 10.82
N ILE A 110 -10.30 0.21 10.27
CA ILE A 110 -9.24 -0.63 9.66
C ILE A 110 -7.84 -0.42 10.26
N VAL A 111 -7.71 0.44 11.28
CA VAL A 111 -6.44 0.77 11.94
C VAL A 111 -5.69 -0.46 12.43
N GLU A 112 -6.42 -1.41 13.02
CA GLU A 112 -5.85 -2.62 13.60
C GLU A 112 -5.55 -3.71 12.57
N HIS A 113 -5.88 -3.52 11.29
CA HIS A 113 -5.55 -4.49 10.25
C HIS A 113 -4.05 -4.67 10.16
N LYS A 114 -3.59 -5.92 10.18
CA LYS A 114 -2.15 -6.26 10.19
C LYS A 114 -1.72 -6.96 8.93
N VAL A 115 -0.48 -6.68 8.55
CA VAL A 115 0.25 -7.42 7.51
C VAL A 115 1.54 -7.95 8.10
N HIS A 116 1.99 -9.06 7.56
CA HIS A 116 3.28 -9.64 7.85
C HIS A 116 4.22 -9.37 6.70
N VAL A 117 5.28 -8.61 7.00
CA VAL A 117 6.29 -8.24 6.01
C VAL A 117 7.54 -9.03 6.30
N LYS A 118 8.05 -9.71 5.27
CA LYS A 118 9.36 -10.36 5.29
C LYS A 118 10.27 -9.65 4.30
N TRP A 119 11.51 -9.42 4.68
CA TRP A 119 12.51 -8.90 3.75
C TRP A 119 13.86 -9.54 4.00
N TRP A 120 14.63 -9.70 2.94
CA TRP A 120 15.94 -10.33 2.98
C TRP A 120 17.02 -9.32 2.68
N LYS A 121 17.96 -9.17 3.63
CA LYS A 121 19.11 -8.28 3.53
C LYS A 121 20.35 -9.08 3.11
N LEU A 122 21.07 -8.59 2.11
CA LEU A 122 22.39 -9.08 1.73
C LEU A 122 23.36 -8.84 2.89
N GLY A 123 24.13 -9.87 3.23
CA GLY A 123 25.15 -9.77 4.25
C GLY A 123 26.18 -8.68 3.92
N ARG A 124 26.41 -7.80 4.88
CA ARG A 124 27.38 -6.70 4.76
C ARG A 124 28.81 -7.24 4.76
N TRP A 125 29.70 -6.54 4.08
CA TRP A 125 31.14 -6.80 4.20
C TRP A 125 31.64 -6.24 5.52
N PHE A 126 32.28 -7.07 6.33
CA PHE A 126 32.85 -6.69 7.62
C PHE A 126 34.22 -7.36 7.79
N HIS A 127 35.26 -6.54 8.00
CA HIS A 127 36.65 -7.01 8.13
C HIS A 127 37.12 -7.95 6.99
N GLY A 128 36.70 -7.68 5.75
CA GLY A 128 37.09 -8.49 4.58
C GLY A 128 36.30 -9.79 4.40
N PHE A 129 35.34 -10.10 5.28
CA PHE A 129 34.43 -11.23 5.13
C PHE A 129 33.02 -10.74 4.80
N ARG A 130 32.32 -11.43 3.90
CA ARG A 130 30.89 -11.22 3.67
C ARG A 130 30.11 -11.89 4.81
N MET A 131 29.33 -11.12 5.54
CA MET A 131 28.41 -11.64 6.54
C MET A 131 27.30 -12.49 5.89
N ARG A 132 26.57 -13.24 6.72
CA ARG A 132 25.43 -14.02 6.23
C ARG A 132 24.29 -13.08 5.83
N ASP A 133 23.54 -13.47 4.80
CA ASP A 133 22.28 -12.81 4.48
C ASP A 133 21.28 -12.97 5.64
N GLU A 134 20.56 -11.91 5.94
CA GLU A 134 19.61 -11.83 7.06
C GLU A 134 18.18 -11.88 6.53
N CYS A 135 17.33 -12.66 7.21
CA CYS A 135 15.88 -12.65 6.98
C CYS A 135 15.23 -11.90 8.14
N CYS A 136 14.62 -10.77 7.84
CA CYS A 136 13.84 -9.98 8.78
C CYS A 136 12.35 -10.25 8.53
N SER A 137 11.56 -10.35 9.60
CA SER A 137 10.13 -10.53 9.50
C SER A 137 9.43 -9.85 10.66
N CYS A 138 8.35 -9.11 10.40
CA CYS A 138 7.55 -8.53 11.46
C CYS A 138 6.07 -8.43 11.07
N TRP A 139 5.22 -8.48 12.08
CA TRP A 139 3.82 -8.06 11.97
C TRP A 139 3.72 -6.57 12.24
N VAL A 140 3.01 -5.87 11.38
CA VAL A 140 2.78 -4.42 11.50
C VAL A 140 1.31 -4.14 11.25
N SER A 141 0.71 -3.28 12.07
CA SER A 141 -0.65 -2.77 11.81
C SER A 141 -0.61 -1.55 10.88
N LEU A 142 -1.75 -1.18 10.30
CA LEU A 142 -1.86 0.07 9.56
C LEU A 142 -1.60 1.29 10.46
N GLU A 143 -1.96 1.20 11.75
CA GLU A 143 -1.59 2.19 12.77
C GLU A 143 -0.08 2.36 12.88
N ASP A 144 0.64 1.24 13.06
CA ASP A 144 2.06 1.25 13.32
C ASP A 144 2.82 1.95 12.19
N LEU A 145 2.38 1.81 10.94
CA LEU A 145 2.96 2.46 9.75
C LEU A 145 2.77 3.98 9.70
N LEU A 146 1.74 4.51 10.36
CA LEU A 146 1.54 5.95 10.52
C LEU A 146 2.25 6.52 11.76
N THR A 147 2.72 5.64 12.64
CA THR A 147 3.52 6.00 13.81
C THR A 147 5.01 5.71 13.56
N GLY A 148 5.90 6.23 14.42
CA GLY A 148 7.33 5.92 14.31
C GLY A 148 7.67 4.43 14.48
N LYS A 149 6.75 3.58 14.96
CA LYS A 149 6.98 2.15 15.15
C LYS A 149 7.19 1.39 13.84
N GLY A 150 6.53 1.82 12.77
CA GLY A 150 6.55 1.18 11.46
C GLY A 150 7.53 1.78 10.46
N GLU A 151 8.38 2.73 10.88
CA GLU A 151 9.24 3.52 9.96
C GLU A 151 10.17 2.63 9.12
N GLU A 152 10.80 1.62 9.71
CA GLU A 152 11.67 0.69 8.97
C GLU A 152 10.87 -0.08 7.91
N VAL A 153 9.70 -0.62 8.29
CA VAL A 153 8.85 -1.41 7.39
C VAL A 153 8.35 -0.55 6.25
N LEU A 154 7.88 0.66 6.56
CA LEU A 154 7.41 1.61 5.57
C LEU A 154 8.53 1.99 4.61
N GLY A 155 9.75 2.21 5.11
CA GLY A 155 10.93 2.45 4.31
C GLY A 155 11.29 1.29 3.38
N VAL A 156 11.18 0.04 3.86
CA VAL A 156 11.41 -1.17 3.05
C VAL A 156 10.35 -1.31 1.96
N LEU A 157 9.07 -1.11 2.28
CA LEU A 157 7.98 -1.16 1.31
C LEU A 157 8.11 -0.07 0.24
N HIS A 158 8.51 1.14 0.65
CA HIS A 158 8.67 2.27 -0.26
C HIS A 158 9.85 2.09 -1.21
N ARG A 159 11.02 1.71 -0.67
CA ARG A 159 12.23 1.52 -1.49
C ARG A 159 12.13 0.26 -2.35
N GLY A 160 11.53 -0.81 -1.84
CA GLY A 160 11.50 -2.11 -2.48
C GLY A 160 12.82 -2.87 -2.39
N ALA A 161 13.05 -3.79 -3.32
CA ALA A 161 14.26 -4.61 -3.39
C ALA A 161 15.45 -3.84 -3.99
N VAL A 162 16.01 -2.91 -3.22
CA VAL A 162 17.14 -2.07 -3.66
C VAL A 162 18.30 -2.13 -2.64
N HIS A 163 19.54 -2.11 -3.16
CA HIS A 163 20.81 -2.16 -2.41
C HIS A 163 20.96 -3.41 -1.54
N GLU A 164 20.71 -3.26 -0.24
CA GLU A 164 20.89 -4.30 0.76
C GLU A 164 19.70 -5.23 0.77
N VAL A 165 18.51 -4.79 0.37
CA VAL A 165 17.32 -5.64 0.35
C VAL A 165 17.13 -6.22 -1.06
N PHE A 166 17.11 -7.54 -1.18
CA PHE A 166 16.97 -8.19 -2.50
C PHE A 166 15.61 -8.87 -2.72
N ARG A 167 14.81 -9.02 -1.66
CA ARG A 167 13.45 -9.56 -1.74
C ARG A 167 12.61 -8.98 -0.61
N VAL A 168 11.34 -8.71 -0.88
CA VAL A 168 10.35 -8.31 0.12
C VAL A 168 9.03 -8.98 -0.23
N GLU A 169 8.39 -9.59 0.77
CA GLU A 169 7.14 -10.32 0.63
C GLU A 169 6.15 -9.87 1.70
N ILE A 170 4.91 -9.61 1.29
CA ILE A 170 3.85 -9.08 2.16
C ILE A 170 2.73 -10.12 2.21
N SER A 171 2.32 -10.51 3.41
CA SER A 171 1.32 -11.56 3.63
C SER A 171 0.24 -11.12 4.63
N VAL A 172 -0.97 -11.65 4.49
CA VAL A 172 -2.14 -11.31 5.33
C VAL A 172 -2.44 -12.41 6.35
N SER A 173 -2.14 -13.66 6.02
CA SER A 173 -2.37 -14.80 6.89
C SER A 173 -1.16 -15.07 7.77
N ASN A 174 -1.42 -15.48 9.01
CA ASN A 174 -0.37 -16.09 9.81
C ASN A 174 0.01 -17.39 9.11
N PRO A 175 1.25 -17.55 8.59
CA PRO A 175 1.63 -18.84 8.07
C PRO A 175 1.44 -19.80 9.23
N LYS A 176 0.60 -20.83 9.06
CA LYS A 176 0.73 -22.04 9.86
C LYS A 176 2.17 -22.48 9.65
N SER A 177 3.02 -22.13 10.61
CA SER A 177 4.45 -22.40 10.73
C SER A 177 4.97 -23.35 9.65
N THR A 178 5.49 -22.81 8.55
CA THR A 178 6.59 -23.48 7.84
C THR A 178 7.86 -23.00 8.51
N SER A 179 8.33 -23.83 9.42
CA SER A 179 9.49 -23.66 10.29
C SER A 179 10.78 -23.56 9.49
N TRP A 180 11.09 -22.39 8.93
CA TRP A 180 12.41 -22.11 8.38
C TRP A 180 12.78 -20.65 8.63
N CYS A 181 12.97 -20.30 9.90
CA CYS A 181 13.85 -19.25 10.42
C CYS A 181 13.67 -19.24 11.94
N GLN A 182 14.39 -20.12 12.66
CA GLN A 182 14.60 -19.91 14.09
C GLN A 182 15.70 -18.89 14.24
N SER A 183 15.34 -17.67 14.61
CA SER A 183 16.28 -16.70 15.17
C SER A 183 16.69 -17.21 16.54
N THR A 184 17.99 -17.43 16.76
CA THR A 184 18.56 -17.61 18.09
C THR A 184 18.32 -16.34 18.90
N GLN A 185 17.39 -16.38 19.86
CA GLN A 185 17.43 -15.46 21.00
C GLN A 185 18.70 -15.80 21.79
N GLY A 186 19.65 -14.87 21.82
CA GLY A 186 20.72 -14.89 22.81
C GLY A 186 20.14 -14.46 24.14
N GLU A 187 20.03 -15.39 25.08
CA GLU A 187 19.86 -15.09 26.50
C GLU A 187 21.25 -14.95 27.14
N GLY A 188 21.44 -13.89 27.93
CA GLY A 188 22.37 -13.84 29.07
C GLY A 188 23.83 -13.56 28.77
#